data_AF-A0A7Z6UGX3-F1
#
_entry.id   AF-A0A7Z6UGX3-F1
#
_cell.length_a   1.000
_cell.length_b   1.000
_cell.length_c   1.000
_cell.angle_alpha   90.00
_cell.angle_beta   90.00
_cell.angle_gamma   90.00
#
_symmetry.space_group_name_H-M   'P 1'
#
loop_
_entity.id
_entity.type
_entity.pdbx_description
1 polymer ?
#
loop_
_entity_poly.entity_id
_entity_poly.type
_entity_poly.pdbx_seq_one_letter_code
_entity_poly.pdbx_strand_id
1 'polypeptide(L)'
;MVITAPTIRLVADDGSYIKIGGGVEIGSQGKVTVHASEHDWIGPKTDSASIPSFGRDPAAQQVTFHYPGHSEQSPRAAADHSYEIKLEDGSLVKGMTNADGLTERVEREMMHQAQVSALRSGTPKGGAQ
;
A
#
# COMPACT_ATOMS: atom_id res chain seq x y z
N MET A 1 -13.97 -20.93 11.95
CA MET A 1 -13.81 -19.77 11.05
C MET A 1 -14.60 -18.61 11.66
N VAL A 2 -13.98 -17.46 11.90
CA VAL A 2 -14.59 -16.28 12.52
C VAL A 2 -14.42 -15.09 11.58
N ILE A 3 -15.46 -14.28 11.40
CA ILE A 3 -15.42 -13.02 10.66
C ILE A 3 -15.47 -11.89 11.68
N THR A 4 -14.51 -10.97 11.63
CA THR A 4 -14.43 -9.84 12.57
C THR A 4 -14.02 -8.57 11.82
N ALA A 5 -14.70 -7.47 12.12
CA ALA A 5 -14.49 -6.16 11.50
C ALA A 5 -15.15 -5.07 12.35
N PRO A 6 -14.75 -3.79 12.22
CA PRO A 6 -15.43 -2.68 12.90
C PRO A 6 -16.92 -2.55 12.52
N THR A 7 -17.26 -2.92 11.29
CA THR A 7 -18.66 -3.02 10.84
C THR A 7 -18.76 -4.10 9.77
N ILE A 8 -19.78 -4.96 9.88
CA ILE A 8 -20.12 -5.97 8.87
C ILE A 8 -21.47 -5.59 8.25
N ARG A 9 -21.56 -5.56 6.92
CA ARG A 9 -22.80 -5.29 6.18
C ARG A 9 -23.03 -6.32 5.09
N LEU A 10 -24.23 -6.89 5.07
CA LEU A 10 -24.76 -7.68 3.97
C LEU A 10 -25.93 -6.91 3.38
N VAL A 11 -25.91 -6.63 2.08
CA VAL A 11 -26.93 -5.82 1.39
C VAL A 11 -27.36 -6.55 0.12
N ALA A 12 -28.66 -6.79 -0.02
CA ALA A 12 -29.26 -7.34 -1.23
C ALA A 12 -29.57 -6.23 -2.25
N ASP A 13 -29.80 -6.61 -3.50
CA ASP A 13 -30.17 -5.70 -4.58
C ASP A 13 -31.51 -4.99 -4.34
N ASP A 14 -32.43 -5.67 -3.68
CA ASP A 14 -33.73 -5.13 -3.25
C ASP A 14 -33.65 -4.13 -2.08
N GLY A 15 -32.43 -3.89 -1.54
CA GLY A 15 -32.16 -2.96 -0.45
C GLY A 15 -32.34 -3.55 0.96
N SER A 16 -32.72 -4.82 1.09
CA SER A 16 -32.72 -5.52 2.38
C SER A 16 -31.27 -5.66 2.89
N TYR A 17 -31.08 -5.58 4.21
CA TYR A 17 -29.73 -5.63 4.78
C TYR A 17 -29.66 -6.18 6.21
N ILE A 18 -28.44 -6.59 6.57
CA ILE A 18 -28.02 -6.86 7.95
C ILE A 18 -26.78 -6.01 8.24
N LYS A 19 -26.77 -5.29 9.35
CA LYS A 19 -25.63 -4.48 9.82
C LYS A 19 -25.24 -4.89 11.23
N ILE A 20 -23.94 -5.10 11.44
CA ILE A 20 -23.35 -5.40 12.75
C ILE A 20 -22.27 -4.35 13.04
N GLY A 21 -22.38 -3.66 14.17
CA GLY A 21 -21.45 -2.61 14.62
C GLY A 21 -22.15 -1.60 15.52
N GLY A 22 -21.94 -1.69 16.84
CA GLY A 22 -22.71 -0.95 17.85
C GLY A 22 -24.08 -1.56 18.20
N GLY A 23 -24.38 -2.75 17.66
CA GLY A 23 -25.65 -3.46 17.75
C GLY A 23 -25.86 -4.35 16.53
N VAL A 24 -27.02 -4.99 16.42
CA VAL A 24 -27.48 -5.72 15.22
C VAL A 24 -28.75 -5.06 14.69
N GLU A 25 -28.74 -4.73 13.40
CA GLU A 25 -29.88 -4.14 12.70
C GLU A 25 -30.21 -4.98 11.47
N ILE A 26 -31.50 -5.30 11.31
CA ILE A 26 -32.05 -6.03 10.17
C ILE A 26 -33.13 -5.15 9.54
N GLY A 27 -32.97 -4.81 8.27
CA GLY A 27 -33.90 -3.95 7.53
C GLY A 27 -34.39 -4.59 6.24
N SER A 28 -35.67 -4.44 5.95
CA SER A 28 -36.28 -4.82 4.67
C SER A 28 -37.50 -3.95 4.40
N GLN A 29 -37.78 -3.66 3.12
CA GLN A 29 -39.03 -3.04 2.70
C GLN A 29 -40.19 -4.07 2.66
N GLY A 30 -39.84 -5.35 2.55
CA GLY A 30 -40.79 -6.46 2.51
C GLY A 30 -41.02 -7.08 3.88
N LYS A 31 -41.74 -8.22 3.87
CA LYS A 31 -42.00 -9.01 5.07
C LYS A 31 -40.71 -9.71 5.54
N VAL A 32 -40.34 -9.50 6.80
CA VAL A 32 -39.35 -10.33 7.49
C VAL A 32 -40.09 -11.51 8.14
N THR A 33 -39.78 -12.74 7.74
CA THR A 33 -40.35 -13.95 8.35
C THR A 33 -39.26 -14.71 9.08
N VAL A 34 -39.46 -14.95 10.37
CA VAL A 34 -38.55 -15.75 11.20
C VAL A 34 -39.26 -17.04 11.57
N HIS A 35 -38.76 -18.17 11.09
CA HIS A 35 -39.26 -19.50 11.45
C HIS A 35 -38.36 -20.08 12.54
N ALA A 36 -38.87 -20.18 13.77
CA ALA A 36 -38.19 -20.84 14.88
C ALA A 36 -39.20 -21.53 15.80
N SER A 37 -38.76 -22.55 16.53
CA SER A 37 -39.56 -23.24 17.54
C SER A 37 -39.71 -22.40 18.83
N GLU A 38 -38.76 -21.51 19.12
CA GLU A 38 -38.71 -20.67 20.32
C GLU A 38 -37.89 -19.39 20.07
N HIS A 39 -38.13 -18.35 20.86
CA HIS A 39 -37.39 -17.09 20.83
C HIS A 39 -37.14 -16.55 22.24
N ASP A 40 -35.87 -16.43 22.62
CA ASP A 40 -35.44 -15.80 23.87
C ASP A 40 -34.97 -14.37 23.65
N TRP A 41 -35.70 -13.41 24.22
CA TRP A 41 -35.33 -11.98 24.20
C TRP A 41 -34.80 -11.56 25.57
N ILE A 42 -33.63 -12.09 25.92
CA ILE A 42 -32.94 -11.82 27.18
C ILE A 42 -31.96 -10.64 27.04
N GLY A 43 -31.46 -10.14 28.18
CA GLY A 43 -30.54 -9.01 28.23
C GLY A 43 -29.27 -9.17 27.38
N PRO A 44 -28.52 -8.08 27.14
CA PRO A 44 -27.38 -8.09 26.24
C PRO A 44 -26.25 -9.01 26.72
N LYS A 45 -25.62 -9.69 25.77
CA LYS A 45 -24.39 -10.46 25.98
C LYS A 45 -23.42 -10.13 24.85
N THR A 46 -22.17 -9.85 25.19
CA THR A 46 -21.13 -9.50 24.21
C THR A 46 -20.06 -10.57 24.16
N ASP A 47 -19.44 -10.70 22.98
CA ASP A 47 -18.26 -11.53 22.73
C ASP A 47 -17.20 -10.65 22.04
N SER A 48 -15.93 -11.03 22.09
CA SER A 48 -14.85 -10.27 21.48
C SER A 48 -13.83 -11.15 20.76
N ALA A 49 -13.35 -10.65 19.62
CA ALA A 49 -12.32 -11.28 18.82
C ALA A 49 -11.35 -10.20 18.33
N SER A 50 -10.06 -10.54 18.23
CA SER A 50 -9.05 -9.63 17.68
C SER A 50 -9.35 -9.31 16.22
N ILE A 51 -9.66 -8.05 15.92
CA ILE A 51 -9.85 -7.58 14.55
C ILE A 51 -8.47 -7.52 13.86
N PRO A 52 -8.27 -8.15 12.68
CA PRO A 52 -7.08 -7.94 11.89
C PRO A 52 -6.94 -6.46 11.56
N SER A 53 -5.84 -5.84 11.96
CA SER A 53 -5.44 -4.55 11.43
C SER A 53 -4.79 -4.77 10.07
N PHE A 54 -5.44 -4.30 9.02
CA PHE A 54 -4.76 -4.12 7.74
C PHE A 54 -3.91 -2.86 7.86
N GLY A 55 -2.62 -3.04 8.15
CA GLY A 55 -1.65 -1.96 7.97
C GLY A 55 -1.63 -1.57 6.49
N ARG A 56 -1.54 -0.27 6.19
CA ARG A 56 -1.04 0.13 4.89
C ARG A 56 0.47 0.04 4.98
N ASP A 57 1.05 -0.96 4.33
CA ASP A 57 2.49 -0.90 4.09
C ASP A 57 2.78 0.39 3.31
N PRO A 58 3.84 1.13 3.67
CA PRO A 58 4.22 2.32 2.92
C PRO A 58 4.46 1.92 1.46
N ALA A 59 4.11 2.83 0.56
CA ALA A 59 4.45 2.78 -0.86
C ALA A 59 5.96 3.00 -1.03
N ALA A 60 6.74 1.99 -0.65
CA ALA A 60 8.18 2.03 -0.73
C ALA A 60 8.67 1.68 -2.13
N GLN A 61 9.51 2.54 -2.71
CA GLN A 61 10.11 2.34 -4.02
C GLN A 61 11.63 2.40 -3.95
N GLN A 62 12.28 1.58 -4.77
CA GLN A 62 13.73 1.58 -4.97
C GLN A 62 14.02 1.37 -6.45
N VAL A 63 14.97 2.13 -7.00
CA VAL A 63 15.30 2.09 -8.43
C VAL A 63 16.70 1.53 -8.59
N THR A 64 16.90 0.67 -9.59
CA THR A 64 18.21 0.09 -9.93
C THR A 64 18.73 0.72 -11.21
N PHE A 65 19.96 1.21 -11.18
CA PHE A 65 20.67 1.76 -12.33
C PHE A 65 21.66 0.72 -12.86
N HIS A 66 21.58 0.45 -14.16
CA HIS A 66 22.53 -0.40 -14.87
C HIS A 66 22.99 0.26 -16.18
N TYR A 67 24.20 -0.07 -16.60
CA TYR A 67 24.69 0.37 -17.91
C TYR A 67 24.03 -0.41 -19.04
N PRO A 68 23.74 0.25 -20.18
CA PRO A 68 23.25 -0.44 -21.38
C PRO A 68 24.32 -1.39 -21.94
N GLY A 69 23.89 -2.38 -22.72
CA GLY A 69 24.79 -3.30 -23.46
C GLY A 69 25.22 -4.57 -22.71
N HIS A 70 24.61 -4.86 -21.56
CA HIS A 70 24.81 -6.12 -20.83
C HIS A 70 23.52 -6.96 -20.86
N SER A 71 23.65 -8.28 -20.74
CA SER A 71 22.48 -9.17 -20.72
C SER A 71 21.64 -8.96 -19.46
N GLU A 72 20.34 -9.22 -19.52
CA GLU A 72 19.47 -9.18 -18.34
C GLU A 72 19.88 -10.20 -17.27
N GLN A 73 20.59 -11.26 -17.66
CA GLN A 73 21.15 -12.27 -16.76
C GLN A 73 22.44 -11.80 -16.07
N SER A 74 23.06 -10.73 -16.55
CA SER A 74 24.33 -10.20 -16.03
C SER A 74 24.42 -8.67 -16.18
N PRO A 75 23.49 -7.90 -15.60
CA PRO A 75 23.49 -6.45 -15.73
C PRO A 75 24.74 -5.88 -15.08
N ARG A 76 25.36 -4.88 -15.71
CA ARG A 76 26.45 -4.13 -15.08
C ARG A 76 25.84 -2.99 -14.27
N ALA A 77 25.84 -3.15 -12.95
CA ALA A 77 25.41 -2.12 -12.02
C ALA A 77 26.16 -0.80 -12.25
N ALA A 78 25.42 0.30 -12.21
CA ALA A 78 25.98 1.65 -12.23
C ALA A 78 26.20 2.09 -10.77
N ALA A 79 27.24 1.56 -10.13
CA ALA A 79 27.63 1.94 -8.78
C ALA A 79 28.23 3.34 -8.71
N ASP A 80 28.06 4.01 -7.57
CA ASP A 80 28.61 5.34 -7.27
C ASP A 80 28.16 6.44 -8.26
N HIS A 81 26.94 6.31 -8.80
CA HIS A 81 26.33 7.31 -9.69
C HIS A 81 25.38 8.21 -8.95
N SER A 82 25.56 9.52 -9.14
CA SER A 82 24.65 10.53 -8.61
C SER A 82 23.29 10.43 -9.31
N TYR A 83 22.22 10.53 -8.53
CA TYR A 83 20.86 10.52 -9.05
C TYR A 83 19.99 11.62 -8.40
N GLU A 84 18.91 11.95 -9.10
CA GLU A 84 17.82 12.78 -8.61
C GLU A 84 16.48 12.09 -8.91
N ILE A 85 15.61 11.98 -7.90
CA ILE A 85 14.23 11.49 -8.03
C ILE A 85 13.29 12.63 -7.66
N LYS A 86 12.51 13.10 -8.63
CA LYS A 86 11.47 14.09 -8.42
C LYS A 86 10.11 13.39 -8.33
N LEU A 87 9.38 13.65 -7.27
CA LEU A 87 8.07 13.06 -7.03
C LEU A 87 6.95 14.06 -7.38
N GLU A 88 5.75 13.52 -7.64
CA GLU A 88 4.55 14.31 -7.97
C GLU A 88 4.17 15.32 -6.87
N ASP A 89 4.43 14.99 -5.61
CA ASP A 89 4.23 15.89 -4.46
C ASP A 89 5.22 17.08 -4.43
N GLY A 90 6.14 17.15 -5.41
CA GLY A 90 7.17 18.18 -5.52
C GLY A 90 8.42 17.88 -4.69
N SER A 91 8.44 16.80 -3.89
CA SER A 91 9.61 16.40 -3.13
C SER A 91 10.72 15.89 -4.05
N LEU A 92 11.97 16.12 -3.60
CA LEU A 92 13.17 15.82 -4.35
C LEU A 92 14.09 14.95 -3.50
N VAL A 93 14.49 13.81 -4.03
CA VAL A 93 15.43 12.89 -3.39
C VAL A 93 16.72 12.86 -4.20
N LYS A 94 17.85 13.08 -3.54
CA LYS A 94 19.18 13.10 -4.17
C LYS A 94 20.10 12.17 -3.43
N GLY A 95 20.86 11.38 -4.18
CA GLY A 95 21.80 10.47 -3.58
C GLY A 95 22.81 9.94 -4.58
N MET A 96 23.48 8.89 -4.16
CA MET A 96 24.43 8.14 -4.96
C MET A 96 24.06 6.66 -4.89
N THR A 97 24.09 5.97 -6.02
CA THR A 97 23.78 4.53 -6.06
C THR A 97 24.82 3.71 -5.30
N ASN A 98 24.39 2.63 -4.66
CA ASN A 98 25.30 1.70 -3.97
C ASN A 98 26.05 0.78 -4.97
N ALA A 99 26.83 -0.17 -4.44
CA ALA A 99 27.61 -1.13 -5.24
C ALA A 99 26.76 -1.96 -6.22
N ASP A 100 25.48 -2.17 -5.93
CA ASP A 100 24.53 -2.91 -6.76
C ASP A 100 23.75 -1.98 -7.72
N GLY A 101 24.06 -0.68 -7.73
CA GLY A 101 23.38 0.32 -8.56
C GLY A 101 22.03 0.76 -8.00
N LEU A 102 21.72 0.45 -6.74
CA LEU A 102 20.43 0.78 -6.12
C LEU A 102 20.43 2.20 -5.54
N THR A 103 19.29 2.90 -5.68
CA THR A 103 18.99 4.11 -4.91
C THR A 103 18.67 3.78 -3.46
N GLU A 104 18.56 4.80 -2.62
CA GLU A 104 17.88 4.64 -1.32
C GLU A 104 16.41 4.24 -1.51
N ARG A 105 15.84 3.61 -0.47
CA ARG A 105 14.42 3.26 -0.41
C ARG A 105 13.62 4.52 -0.08
N VAL A 106 12.79 4.94 -1.02
CA VAL A 106 11.90 6.09 -0.85
C VAL A 106 10.58 5.60 -0.27
N GLU A 107 10.30 5.92 1.00
CA GLU A 107 9.05 5.53 1.67
C GLU A 107 8.00 6.63 1.56
N ARG A 108 6.76 6.27 1.22
CA ARG A 108 5.62 7.18 1.11
C ARG A 108 4.35 6.54 1.67
N GLU A 109 3.40 7.37 2.10
CA GLU A 109 2.09 6.89 2.58
C GLU A 109 1.20 6.39 1.42
N MET A 110 1.41 6.91 0.22
CA MET A 110 0.66 6.56 -1.01
C MET A 110 1.61 6.48 -2.20
N MET A 111 1.18 5.81 -3.27
CA MET A 111 1.94 5.73 -4.52
C MET A 111 1.98 7.11 -5.20
N HIS A 112 3.18 7.56 -5.57
CA HIS A 112 3.40 8.80 -6.34
C HIS A 112 4.12 8.49 -7.65
N GLN A 113 3.84 9.27 -8.69
CA GLN A 113 4.66 9.22 -9.91
C GLN A 113 6.06 9.76 -9.60
N ALA A 114 7.10 9.05 -10.05
CA ALA A 114 8.50 9.42 -9.88
C ALA A 114 9.16 9.67 -11.25
N GLN A 115 9.87 10.79 -11.36
CA GLN A 115 10.79 11.07 -12.46
C GLN A 115 12.22 10.91 -11.97
N VAL A 116 12.94 9.95 -12.57
CA VAL A 116 14.29 9.59 -12.15
C VAL A 116 15.30 10.08 -13.18
N SER A 117 16.35 10.75 -12.72
CA SER A 117 17.45 11.25 -13.57
C SER A 117 18.80 10.76 -13.05
N ALA A 118 19.61 10.20 -13.95
CA ALA A 118 21.03 9.94 -13.71
C ALA A 118 21.83 11.22 -13.93
N LEU A 119 22.67 11.61 -12.98
CA LEU A 119 23.52 12.79 -13.08
C LEU A 119 24.96 12.36 -13.38
N ARG A 120 25.58 12.99 -14.37
CA ARG A 120 27.02 12.82 -14.61
C ARG A 120 27.78 13.51 -13.47
N SER A 121 28.54 12.75 -12.69
CA SER A 121 29.45 13.32 -11.69
C SER A 121 30.43 14.27 -12.38
N GLY A 122 30.33 15.55 -12.05
CA GLY A 122 31.13 16.61 -12.66
C GLY A 122 32.52 16.66 -12.04
N THR A 123 33.55 16.40 -12.84
CA THR A 123 34.82 17.15 -12.82
C THR A 123 35.58 16.92 -14.12
N PRO A 124 35.69 17.92 -15.01
CA PRO A 124 36.90 18.10 -15.79
C PRO A 124 37.82 19.05 -14.99
N LYS A 125 38.89 18.51 -14.41
CA LYS A 125 40.03 19.32 -13.94
C LYS A 125 41.33 18.77 -14.53
N GLY A 126 42.04 19.64 -15.24
CA GLY A 126 43.39 19.47 -15.80
C GLY A 126 43.33 19.23 -17.32
N GLY A 127 43.94 20.01 -18.21
CA GLY A 127 44.97 21.03 -18.07
C GLY A 127 45.91 20.90 -19.28
N ALA A 128 46.02 21.98 -20.06
CA ALA A 128 46.99 22.30 -21.13
C ALA A 128 47.87 21.20 -21.77
N GLN A 129 47.79 21.11 -23.09
CA GLN A 129 48.93 21.45 -23.97
C GLN A 129 48.41 22.02 -25.29
#